data_AF-A0A7X5UZA0-F1
#
_entry.id   AF-A0A7X5UZA0-F1
#
_cell.length_a   1.000
_cell.length_b   1.000
_cell.length_c   1.000
_cell.angle_alpha   90.00
_cell.angle_beta   90.00
_cell.angle_gamma   90.00
#
_symmetry.space_group_name_H-M   'P 1'
#
loop_
_entity.id
_entity.type
_entity.pdbx_description
1 polymer ?
#
loop_
_entity_poly.entity_id
_entity_poly.type
_entity_poly.pdbx_seq_one_letter_code
_entity_poly.pdbx_strand_id
1 'polypeptide(L)'
;MVYLSMKNIQVIDGAVNATFSVFQAKEDEFLAIFPDGRDMELAEDLFERLGDQAAASVLAPIWDRPILKRDALGIHGTLFYDNETRRECIPQSKREVDWDNNSINPAQRELFSRNR
;
A
#
# COMPACT_ATOMS: atom_id res chain seq x y z
N MET A 1 -25.47 0.76 8.33
CA MET A 1 -24.79 2.01 7.88
C MET A 1 -23.30 1.75 7.98
N VAL A 2 -22.65 1.38 6.88
CA VAL A 2 -21.20 1.23 6.84
C VAL A 2 -20.65 2.64 6.73
N TYR A 3 -19.95 3.11 7.75
CA TYR A 3 -19.15 4.33 7.60
C TYR A 3 -18.03 3.99 6.62
N LEU A 4 -18.07 4.55 5.42
CA LEU A 4 -16.94 4.49 4.49
C LEU A 4 -15.81 5.32 5.10
N SER A 5 -14.93 4.68 5.87
CA SER A 5 -13.77 5.37 6.43
C SER A 5 -12.74 5.55 5.34
N MET A 6 -12.16 6.74 5.25
CA MET A 6 -11.02 6.99 4.38
C MET A 6 -9.85 6.10 4.80
N LYS A 7 -9.18 5.47 3.82
CA LYS A 7 -7.98 4.66 4.02
C LYS A 7 -6.75 5.49 3.69
N ASN A 8 -5.81 5.52 4.62
CA ASN A 8 -4.53 6.19 4.44
C ASN A 8 -3.55 5.27 3.70
N ILE A 9 -3.09 5.71 2.54
CA ILE A 9 -2.09 5.03 1.70
C ILE A 9 -0.79 5.81 1.80
N GLN A 10 0.28 5.14 2.20
CA GLN A 10 1.63 5.68 2.08
C GLN A 10 2.13 5.46 0.65
N VAL A 11 2.68 6.50 0.04
CA VAL A 11 3.29 6.39 -1.29
C VAL A 11 4.80 6.51 -1.16
N ILE A 12 5.52 5.59 -1.80
CA ILE A 12 6.97 5.58 -1.93
C ILE A 12 7.27 5.60 -3.42
N ASP A 13 7.91 6.68 -3.88
CA ASP A 13 8.26 6.90 -5.29
C ASP A 13 9.77 7.08 -5.48
N GLY A 14 10.20 7.29 -6.73
CA GLY A 14 11.60 7.56 -7.07
C GLY A 14 12.10 8.95 -6.66
N ALA A 15 11.28 9.77 -5.99
CA ALA A 15 11.71 11.11 -5.61
C ALA A 15 12.83 11.06 -4.56
N VAL A 16 13.84 11.93 -4.72
CA VAL A 16 14.98 12.02 -3.79
C VAL A 16 14.58 12.82 -2.54
N ASN A 17 13.56 12.34 -1.85
CA ASN A 17 13.10 12.86 -0.58
C ASN A 17 12.63 11.69 0.30
N ALA A 18 12.80 11.80 1.61
CA ALA A 18 12.32 10.81 2.56
C ALA A 18 10.94 11.20 3.12
N THR A 19 10.12 11.90 2.33
CA THR A 19 8.84 12.41 2.82
C THR A 19 7.79 11.32 2.90
N PHE A 20 7.82 10.33 2.00
CA PHE A 20 6.89 9.19 1.95
C PHE A 20 5.44 9.61 2.24
N SER A 21 4.94 10.51 1.39
CA SER A 21 3.66 11.20 1.54
C SER A 21 2.50 10.23 1.74
N VAL A 22 1.46 10.70 2.44
CA VAL A 22 0.27 9.90 2.75
C VAL A 22 -0.92 10.54 2.07
N PHE A 23 -1.71 9.72 1.40
CA PHE A 23 -2.92 10.12 0.69
C PHE A 23 -4.11 9.32 1.20
N GLN A 24 -5.32 9.84 0.98
CA GLN A 24 -6.55 9.19 1.40
C GLN A 24 -7.31 8.62 0.20
N ALA A 25 -7.70 7.36 0.31
CA ALA A 25 -8.59 6.67 -0.61
C ALA A 25 -9.93 6.36 0.05
N LYS A 26 -10.99 6.27 -0.73
CA LYS A 26 -12.24 5.63 -0.31
C LYS A 26 -12.02 4.11 -0.21
N GLU A 27 -12.93 3.43 0.45
CA GLU A 27 -12.86 1.98 0.63
C GLU A 27 -12.77 1.21 -0.71
N ASP A 28 -13.57 1.58 -1.70
CA ASP A 28 -13.60 0.95 -3.02
C ASP A 28 -12.31 1.20 -3.81
N GLU A 29 -11.82 2.44 -3.80
CA GLU A 29 -10.53 2.83 -4.38
C GLU A 29 -9.37 2.05 -3.72
N PHE A 30 -9.40 1.94 -2.38
CA PHE A 30 -8.41 1.18 -1.62
C PHE A 30 -8.44 -0.31 -1.97
N LEU A 31 -9.62 -0.93 -1.99
CA LEU A 31 -9.78 -2.35 -2.32
C LEU A 31 -9.42 -2.67 -3.78
N ALA A 32 -9.56 -1.71 -4.70
CA ALA A 32 -9.09 -1.87 -6.07
C ALA A 32 -7.55 -1.94 -6.16
N ILE A 33 -6.87 -1.13 -5.33
CA ILE A 33 -5.40 -1.11 -5.24
C ILE A 33 -4.88 -2.32 -4.47
N PHE A 34 -5.47 -2.61 -3.30
CA PHE A 34 -5.04 -3.64 -2.35
C PHE A 34 -6.11 -4.73 -2.19
N PRO A 35 -6.39 -5.55 -3.23
CA PRO A 35 -7.36 -6.63 -3.11
C PRO A 35 -6.87 -7.70 -2.13
N ASP A 36 -7.79 -8.56 -1.68
CA ASP A 36 -7.48 -9.79 -0.93
C ASP A 36 -6.64 -9.58 0.36
N GLY A 37 -6.76 -8.41 0.98
CA GLY A 37 -6.06 -8.08 2.23
C GLY A 37 -4.57 -7.81 2.03
N ARG A 38 -4.15 -7.36 0.83
CA ARG A 38 -2.79 -6.87 0.61
C ARG A 38 -2.51 -5.64 1.47
N ASP A 39 -1.30 -5.58 1.99
CA ASP A 39 -0.79 -4.43 2.73
C ASP A 39 0.08 -3.53 1.83
N MET A 40 0.52 -4.06 0.68
CA MET A 40 1.36 -3.36 -0.27
C MET A 40 0.98 -3.63 -1.72
N GLU A 41 1.36 -2.71 -2.61
CA GLU A 41 1.15 -2.86 -4.05
C GLU A 41 2.27 -2.14 -4.82
N LEU A 42 2.66 -2.71 -5.96
CA LEU A 42 3.50 -2.03 -6.94
C LEU A 42 2.56 -1.38 -7.96
N ALA A 43 2.77 -0.10 -8.26
CA ALA A 43 1.96 0.59 -9.25
C ALA A 43 1.98 -0.17 -10.59
N GLU A 44 3.15 -0.65 -11.01
CA GLU A 44 3.32 -1.42 -12.24
C GLU A 44 2.46 -2.69 -12.27
N ASP A 45 2.35 -3.41 -11.15
CA ASP A 45 1.51 -4.61 -11.04
C ASP A 45 0.01 -4.26 -11.01
N LEU A 46 -0.35 -3.11 -10.45
CA LEU A 46 -1.72 -2.59 -10.51
C LEU A 46 -2.10 -2.26 -11.95
N PHE A 47 -1.22 -1.57 -12.69
CA PHE A 47 -1.39 -1.24 -14.09
C PHE A 47 -1.48 -2.51 -14.95
N GLU A 48 -0.63 -3.50 -14.72
CA GLU A 48 -0.70 -4.80 -15.40
C GLU A 48 -2.02 -5.54 -15.12
N ARG A 49 -2.50 -5.51 -13.86
CA ARG A 49 -3.72 -6.21 -13.44
C ARG A 49 -5.01 -5.57 -13.93
N LEU A 50 -5.11 -4.23 -13.87
CA LEU A 50 -6.36 -3.51 -14.19
C LEU A 50 -6.37 -2.94 -15.62
N GLY A 51 -5.20 -2.79 -16.24
CA GLY A 51 -5.01 -2.01 -17.45
C GLY A 51 -4.92 -0.50 -17.18
N ASP A 52 -4.25 0.21 -18.10
CA ASP A 52 -3.87 1.62 -17.93
C ASP A 52 -5.02 2.55 -17.57
N GLN A 53 -6.13 2.45 -18.30
CA GLN A 53 -7.26 3.35 -18.12
C GLN A 53 -7.93 3.15 -16.75
N ALA A 54 -8.11 1.90 -16.33
CA ALA A 54 -8.76 1.60 -15.06
C ALA A 54 -7.86 1.95 -13.87
N ALA A 55 -6.57 1.59 -13.93
CA ALA A 55 -5.59 1.94 -12.91
C ALA A 55 -5.46 3.47 -12.75
N ALA A 56 -5.34 4.22 -13.85
CA ALA A 56 -5.29 5.67 -13.80
C ALA A 56 -6.57 6.30 -13.22
N SER A 57 -7.74 5.74 -13.56
CA SER A 57 -9.02 6.23 -13.03
C SER A 57 -9.16 6.02 -11.52
N VAL A 58 -8.60 4.93 -10.98
CA VAL A 58 -8.57 4.66 -9.54
C VAL A 58 -7.58 5.57 -8.82
N LEU A 59 -6.39 5.78 -9.39
CA LEU A 59 -5.30 6.54 -8.76
C LEU A 59 -5.50 8.06 -8.83
N ALA A 60 -6.04 8.59 -9.93
CA ALA A 60 -6.12 10.04 -10.16
C ALA A 60 -6.80 10.81 -8.99
N PRO A 61 -7.97 10.38 -8.47
CA PRO A 61 -8.61 11.10 -7.35
C PRO A 61 -7.87 10.98 -6.01
N ILE A 62 -6.93 10.05 -5.86
CA ILE A 62 -6.16 9.87 -4.60
C ILE A 62 -5.10 10.96 -4.46
N TRP A 63 -4.49 11.37 -5.57
CA TRP A 63 -3.47 12.44 -5.60
C TRP A 63 -3.98 13.78 -5.07
N ASP A 64 -5.28 14.05 -5.23
CA ASP A 64 -5.94 15.28 -4.75
C ASP A 64 -6.31 15.24 -3.25
N ARG A 65 -5.99 14.14 -2.54
CA ARG A 65 -6.33 13.94 -1.12
C ARG A 65 -5.11 13.64 -0.25
N PRO A 66 -4.09 14.51 -0.21
CA PRO A 66 -3.00 14.36 0.74
C PRO A 66 -3.50 14.57 2.18
N ILE A 67 -2.86 13.88 3.13
CA ILE A 67 -3.09 14.09 4.57
C ILE A 67 -1.75 14.24 5.30
N LEU A 68 -1.71 15.11 6.31
CA LEU A 68 -0.55 15.21 7.18
C LEU A 68 -0.41 13.93 8.01
N LYS A 69 0.82 13.41 8.12
CA LYS A 69 1.11 12.19 8.91
C LYS A 69 0.62 12.26 10.35
N ARG A 70 0.68 13.44 10.97
CA ARG A 70 0.23 13.66 12.35
C ARG A 70 -1.30 13.53 12.52
N ASP A 71 -2.03 13.69 11.42
CA ASP A 71 -3.49 13.61 11.37
C ASP A 71 -3.95 12.23 10.83
N ALA A 72 -3.03 11.46 10.24
CA ALA A 72 -3.31 10.11 9.77
C ALA A 72 -3.40 9.13 10.96
N LEU A 73 -4.57 8.55 11.15
CA LEU A 73 -4.77 7.45 12.10
C LEU A 73 -4.40 6.13 11.42
N GLY A 74 -3.11 5.78 11.48
CA GLY A 74 -2.55 4.56 10.89
C GLY A 74 -2.29 4.66 9.39
N ILE A 75 -1.55 3.67 8.88
CA ILE A 75 -1.32 3.42 7.45
C ILE A 75 -1.99 2.08 7.13
N HIS A 76 -2.82 2.06 6.10
CA HIS A 76 -3.60 0.88 5.74
C HIS A 76 -2.99 0.12 4.57
N GLY A 77 -2.21 0.81 3.72
CA GLY A 77 -1.46 0.18 2.65
C GLY A 77 -0.32 1.06 2.15
N THR A 78 0.65 0.43 1.51
CA THR A 78 1.81 1.11 0.93
C THR A 78 1.87 0.88 -0.58
N LEU A 79 1.80 1.95 -1.36
CA LEU A 79 1.93 1.92 -2.82
C LEU A 79 3.33 2.37 -3.24
N PHE A 80 4.01 1.51 -3.99
CA PHE A 80 5.34 1.78 -4.51
C PHE A 80 5.29 2.15 -6.00
N TYR A 81 6.03 3.19 -6.39
CA TYR A 81 6.29 3.58 -7.78
C TYR A 81 7.77 3.44 -8.11
N ASP A 82 8.08 3.17 -9.37
CA ASP A 82 9.45 3.14 -9.92
C ASP A 82 10.37 2.19 -9.15
N ASN A 83 9.81 1.10 -8.61
CA ASN A 83 10.46 0.30 -7.58
C ASN A 83 10.82 -1.12 -8.05
N GLU A 84 11.21 -1.26 -9.31
CA GLU A 84 11.61 -2.54 -9.90
C GLU A 84 12.69 -3.25 -9.06
N THR A 85 13.63 -2.49 -8.51
CA THR A 85 14.72 -3.03 -7.68
C THR A 85 14.26 -3.66 -6.37
N ARG A 86 13.06 -3.32 -5.86
CA ARG A 86 12.50 -3.92 -4.64
C ARG A 86 11.40 -4.95 -4.92
N ARG A 87 11.09 -5.24 -6.18
CA ARG A 87 10.12 -6.28 -6.54
C ARG A 87 10.50 -7.64 -5.92
N GLU A 88 11.79 -7.97 -5.90
CA GLU A 88 12.33 -9.18 -5.25
C GLU A 88 12.29 -9.08 -3.71
N CYS A 89 12.23 -7.87 -3.19
CA CYS A 89 12.12 -7.57 -1.78
C CYS A 89 10.66 -7.37 -1.37
N ILE A 90 9.65 -7.85 -2.10
CA ILE A 90 8.24 -7.80 -1.71
C ILE A 90 7.69 -9.23 -1.77
N PRO A 91 7.03 -9.76 -0.72
CA PRO A 91 6.44 -11.09 -0.77
C PRO A 91 5.37 -11.13 -1.85
N GLN A 92 5.28 -12.26 -2.54
CA GLN A 92 4.38 -12.43 -3.68
C GLN A 92 2.90 -12.21 -3.31
N SER A 93 2.51 -12.52 -2.07
CA SER A 93 1.16 -12.26 -1.54
C SER A 93 0.89 -10.78 -1.28
N LYS A 94 1.96 -9.96 -1.16
CA LYS A 94 1.93 -8.54 -0.79
C LYS A 94 1.25 -8.28 0.56
N ARG A 95 1.28 -9.27 1.46
CA ARG A 95 0.91 -9.12 2.86
C ARG A 95 2.19 -9.06 3.69
N GLU A 96 2.27 -8.13 4.64
CA GLU A 96 3.44 -7.98 5.52
C GLU A 96 3.65 -9.21 6.38
N VAL A 97 2.56 -9.86 6.81
CA VAL A 97 2.60 -11.07 7.65
C VAL A 97 3.27 -12.26 6.98
N ASP A 98 3.38 -12.27 5.65
CA ASP A 98 3.97 -13.36 4.88
C ASP A 98 5.48 -13.21 4.65
N TRP A 99 6.10 -12.16 5.21
CA TRP A 99 7.54 -11.93 5.06
C TRP A 99 8.39 -13.09 5.58
N ASP A 100 9.61 -13.23 5.04
CA ASP A 100 10.58 -14.18 5.56
C ASP A 100 10.95 -13.85 7.02
N ASN A 101 10.81 -14.83 7.91
CA ASN A 101 11.15 -14.75 9.33
C ASN A 101 12.61 -14.33 9.58
N ASN A 102 13.52 -14.60 8.64
CA ASN A 102 14.92 -14.18 8.75
C ASN A 102 15.13 -12.68 8.50
N SER A 103 14.14 -12.03 7.87
CA SER A 103 14.20 -10.62 7.47
C SER A 103 13.41 -9.70 8.40
N ILE A 104 12.83 -10.23 9.48
CA ILE A 104 12.04 -9.49 10.47
C ILE A 104 12.52 -9.76 11.90
N ASN A 105 12.27 -8.82 12.80
CA ASN A 105 12.72 -8.93 14.18
C ASN A 105 11.85 -9.90 15.01
N PRO A 106 12.28 -10.32 16.21
CA PRO A 106 11.51 -11.26 17.05
C PRO A 106 10.08 -10.81 17.39
N ALA A 107 9.86 -9.51 17.60
CA ALA A 107 8.52 -8.99 17.93
C ALA A 107 7.57 -9.05 16.73
N GLN A 108 8.08 -8.75 15.53
CA GLN A 108 7.32 -8.92 14.28
C GLN A 108 6.98 -10.38 14.04
N ARG A 109 7.92 -11.31 14.25
CA ARG A 109 7.65 -12.75 14.12
C ARG A 109 6.51 -13.21 15.01
N GLU A 110 6.50 -12.77 16.27
CA GLU A 110 5.45 -13.11 17.21
C GLU A 110 4.08 -12.51 16.83
N LEU A 111 4.07 -11.29 16.32
CA LEU A 111 2.84 -10.67 15.84
C LEU A 111 2.33 -11.39 14.57
N PHE A 112 3.19 -11.60 13.58
CA PHE A 112 2.80 -12.14 12.28
C PHE A 112 2.40 -13.61 12.35
N SER A 113 3.01 -14.41 13.24
CA SER A 113 2.63 -15.82 13.45
C SER A 113 1.17 -16.00 13.88
N ARG A 114 0.59 -14.98 14.54
CA ARG A 114 -0.80 -14.98 15.02
C ARG A 114 -1.80 -14.46 13.98
N ASN A 115 -1.32 -13.92 12.85
CA ASN A 115 -2.14 -13.19 11.87
C ASN A 115 -1.91 -13.66 10.40
N ARG A 116 -1.26 -14.81 10.18
CA ARG A 116 -1.03 -15.37 8.83
C ARG A 116 -2.26 -16.00 8.20
#